data_AF-G2XXS9-F1
#
_entry.id   AF-G2XXS9-F1
#
_cell.length_a   1.000
_cell.length_b   1.000
_cell.length_c   1.000
_cell.angle_alpha   90.00
_cell.angle_beta   90.00
_cell.angle_gamma   90.00
#
_symmetry.space_group_name_H-M   'P 1'
#
loop_
_entity.id
_entity.type
_entity.pdbx_description
1 polymer ?
#
loop_
_entity_poly.entity_id
_entity_poly.type
_entity_poly.pdbx_seq_one_letter_code
_entity_poly.pdbx_strand_id
1 'polypeptide(L)'
;MLFKYLPILALCLISNLDRVSGEAETANGPVEFVWPEQRTWYAAWQNNSPCGRNDGTVGNRTDFPLDSGKVALVASGETWDVVVRIAYMDKPTTQSDFTTQILHTISELDAGHQCYTTPDSPSDVEAGTNATIQLEYTSTYDGSGNETFYACADITFVEESDFTASVSCFNATVTGPSTEGIATSVATSSATSTETSTISSTASSSTTSESSSSSSSGLSKSAVAGVAVGCIAGGLALVGLAVFLLMKKYSYKPRFRGREHVESVRLSSIDDKIALQKSSV
;
A
#
# COMPACT_ATOMS: atom_id res chain seq x y z
N MET A 1 -35.00 30.60 -44.75
CA MET A 1 -35.61 29.41 -44.13
C MET A 1 -34.57 28.80 -43.20
N LEU A 2 -34.93 28.57 -41.93
CA LEU A 2 -34.18 27.89 -40.85
C LEU A 2 -32.83 28.55 -40.46
N PHE A 3 -32.64 29.39 -39.44
CA PHE A 3 -33.19 29.41 -38.07
C PHE A 3 -33.57 28.02 -37.54
N LYS A 4 -32.57 27.17 -37.21
CA LYS A 4 -32.80 26.04 -36.29
C LYS A 4 -31.62 25.24 -35.71
N TYR A 5 -30.35 25.64 -35.85
CA TYR A 5 -29.24 24.81 -35.32
C TYR A 5 -28.15 25.59 -34.57
N LEU A 6 -28.59 26.47 -33.67
CA LEU A 6 -27.78 26.93 -32.54
C LEU A 6 -28.72 26.80 -31.32
N PRO A 7 -28.74 25.65 -30.62
CA PRO A 7 -27.85 25.45 -29.46
C PRO A 7 -27.62 23.96 -29.11
N ILE A 8 -26.56 23.32 -29.60
CA ILE A 8 -26.08 22.03 -29.04
C ILE A 8 -24.55 22.00 -29.10
N LEU A 9 -23.92 22.88 -28.34
CA LEU A 9 -22.55 22.70 -27.87
C LEU A 9 -22.52 23.14 -26.40
N ALA A 10 -23.46 22.55 -25.67
CA ALA A 10 -23.44 22.46 -24.23
C ALA A 10 -22.39 21.40 -23.85
N LEU A 11 -21.55 21.76 -22.88
CA LEU A 11 -20.83 20.86 -21.98
C LEU A 11 -19.94 19.78 -22.62
N CYS A 12 -18.64 20.07 -22.78
CA CYS A 12 -17.60 19.08 -22.44
C CYS A 12 -16.21 19.73 -22.33
N LEU A 13 -16.05 20.70 -21.42
CA LEU A 13 -14.74 21.30 -21.10
C LEU A 13 -14.31 21.09 -19.63
N ILE A 14 -14.89 20.10 -18.95
CA ILE A 14 -14.53 19.78 -17.57
C ILE A 14 -14.48 18.27 -17.36
N SER A 15 -13.48 17.60 -17.92
CA SER A 15 -12.96 16.28 -17.51
C SER A 15 -11.64 16.13 -18.29
N ASN A 16 -10.47 16.41 -17.75
CA ASN A 16 -9.79 15.59 -16.76
C ASN A 16 -8.75 16.48 -16.05
N LEU A 17 -9.08 16.92 -14.84
CA LEU A 17 -8.06 16.86 -13.80
C LEU A 17 -8.05 15.40 -13.40
N ASP A 18 -7.22 14.59 -14.03
CA ASP A 18 -6.85 13.31 -13.46
C ASP A 18 -6.24 13.64 -12.11
N ARG A 19 -7.05 13.47 -11.06
CA ARG A 19 -6.54 13.26 -9.71
C ARG A 19 -5.50 12.18 -9.91
N VAL A 20 -4.26 12.46 -9.55
CA VAL A 20 -3.25 11.42 -9.36
C VAL A 20 -3.86 10.47 -8.34
N SER A 21 -4.54 9.45 -8.84
CA SER A 21 -4.96 8.31 -8.05
C SER A 21 -3.65 7.64 -7.68
N GLY A 22 -3.11 8.00 -6.51
CA GLY A 22 -2.10 7.17 -5.89
C GLY A 22 -2.66 5.77 -5.88
N GLU A 23 -2.03 4.87 -6.63
CA GLU A 23 -2.48 3.50 -6.77
C GLU A 23 -2.59 2.93 -5.35
N ALA A 24 -3.81 2.55 -4.97
CA ALA A 24 -3.98 1.68 -3.81
C ALA A 24 -3.32 0.37 -4.22
N GLU A 25 -2.07 0.17 -3.82
CA GLU A 25 -1.47 -1.13 -3.99
C GLU A 25 -2.04 -2.01 -2.89
N THR A 26 -2.49 -3.22 -3.24
CA THR A 26 -2.73 -4.29 -2.25
C THR A 26 -1.41 -4.85 -1.70
N ALA A 27 -0.31 -4.10 -1.84
CA ALA A 27 0.99 -4.40 -1.31
C ALA A 27 1.15 -3.62 -0.01
N ASN A 28 1.62 -4.30 1.03
CA ASN A 28 1.78 -3.68 2.34
C ASN A 28 3.11 -2.91 2.37
N GLY A 29 3.13 -1.80 3.10
CA GLY A 29 4.32 -1.01 3.31
C GLY A 29 5.43 -1.77 4.06
N PRO A 30 6.60 -1.15 4.25
CA PRO A 30 7.73 -1.78 4.93
C PRO A 30 7.40 -2.26 6.35
N VAL A 31 6.53 -1.54 7.06
CA VAL A 31 5.92 -1.96 8.32
C VAL A 31 4.42 -1.72 8.24
N GLU A 32 3.64 -2.63 8.82
CA GLU A 32 2.19 -2.57 8.83
C GLU A 32 1.63 -2.95 10.21
N PHE A 33 0.50 -2.33 10.59
CA PHE A 33 -0.32 -2.86 11.68
C PHE A 33 -1.07 -4.11 11.23
N VAL A 34 -0.73 -5.24 11.85
CA VAL A 34 -1.56 -6.46 11.81
C VAL A 34 -2.75 -6.28 12.75
N TRP A 35 -2.55 -5.58 13.87
CA TRP A 35 -3.62 -5.19 14.78
C TRP A 35 -3.22 -3.93 15.58
N PRO A 36 -4.12 -2.95 15.81
CA PRO A 36 -5.46 -2.81 15.23
C PRO A 36 -5.43 -2.65 13.70
N GLU A 37 -6.60 -2.69 13.04
CA GLU A 37 -6.67 -2.67 11.58
C GLU A 37 -6.01 -1.40 11.00
N GLN A 38 -5.05 -1.59 10.11
CA GLN A 38 -4.37 -0.50 9.41
C GLN A 38 -5.33 0.20 8.42
N ARG A 39 -5.26 1.53 8.35
CA ARG A 39 -5.85 2.28 7.24
C ARG A 39 -5.25 1.82 5.91
N THR A 40 -6.04 1.85 4.84
CA THR A 40 -5.54 1.50 3.50
C THR A 40 -4.25 2.24 3.17
N TRP A 41 -3.21 1.47 2.84
CA TRP A 41 -1.90 1.99 2.50
C TRP A 41 -1.83 2.40 1.03
N TYR A 42 -1.04 3.43 0.75
CA TYR A 42 -0.83 3.92 -0.62
C TYR A 42 0.62 4.31 -0.83
N ALA A 43 1.28 3.64 -1.77
CA ALA A 43 2.71 3.86 -2.03
C ALA A 43 3.03 5.33 -2.35
N ALA A 44 2.17 5.97 -3.15
CA ALA A 44 2.38 7.37 -3.57
C ALA A 44 2.35 8.40 -2.42
N TRP A 45 1.85 8.02 -1.24
CA TRP A 45 1.61 8.96 -0.15
C TRP A 45 2.25 8.54 1.18
N GLN A 46 2.92 7.37 1.25
CA GLN A 46 3.47 6.78 2.47
C GLN A 46 4.40 7.68 3.30
N ASN A 47 5.08 8.67 2.68
CA ASN A 47 5.93 9.64 3.38
C ASN A 47 5.19 10.89 3.87
N ASN A 48 3.88 11.01 3.62
CA ASN A 48 3.08 12.16 4.05
C ASN A 48 2.55 11.96 5.47
N SER A 49 3.07 12.75 6.40
CA SER A 49 2.53 12.83 7.76
C SER A 49 1.07 13.29 7.77
N PRO A 50 0.25 12.84 8.75
CA PRO A 50 0.59 11.89 9.81
C PRO A 50 0.31 10.42 9.47
N CYS A 51 -0.48 10.11 8.44
CA CYS A 51 -1.01 8.75 8.25
C CYS A 51 -0.75 8.21 6.84
N GLY A 52 0.34 8.64 6.21
CA GLY A 52 0.52 8.52 4.77
C GLY A 52 -0.43 9.43 4.00
N ARG A 53 -1.25 10.25 4.66
CA ARG A 53 -2.14 11.30 4.12
C ARG A 53 -2.47 12.28 5.25
N ASN A 54 -2.83 13.50 4.87
CA ASN A 54 -3.20 14.60 5.78
C ASN A 54 -4.64 15.12 5.55
N ASP A 55 -5.49 14.33 4.90
CA ASP A 55 -6.87 14.71 4.57
C ASP A 55 -7.90 14.38 5.67
N GLY A 56 -7.45 13.79 6.79
CA GLY A 56 -8.31 13.42 7.91
C GLY A 56 -9.21 12.20 7.64
N THR A 57 -8.97 11.47 6.56
CA THR A 57 -9.70 10.24 6.26
C THR A 57 -9.43 9.19 7.32
N VAL A 58 -10.49 8.71 7.97
CA VAL A 58 -10.46 7.60 8.93
C VAL A 58 -10.86 6.30 8.24
N GLY A 59 -10.22 5.20 8.63
CA GLY A 59 -10.57 3.84 8.24
C GLY A 59 -11.64 3.23 9.16
N ASN A 60 -11.73 1.89 9.15
CA ASN A 60 -12.56 1.16 10.08
C ASN A 60 -11.96 1.25 11.48
N ARG A 61 -12.79 1.61 12.47
CA ARG A 61 -12.34 1.65 13.86
C ARG A 61 -12.34 0.25 14.45
N THR A 62 -11.21 -0.13 15.04
CA THR A 62 -11.07 -1.37 15.81
C THR A 62 -11.40 -1.09 17.27
N ASP A 63 -12.22 -1.95 17.88
CA ASP A 63 -12.44 -1.89 19.32
C ASP A 63 -11.12 -2.16 20.06
N PHE A 64 -10.72 -1.24 20.94
CA PHE A 64 -9.44 -1.27 21.63
C PHE A 64 -9.68 -1.14 23.13
N PRO A 65 -9.14 -2.03 23.97
CA PRO A 65 -9.43 -2.00 25.40
C PRO A 65 -8.80 -0.76 26.04
N LEU A 66 -9.49 -0.16 27.01
CA LEU A 66 -8.95 0.97 27.79
C LEU A 66 -7.63 0.60 28.49
N ASP A 67 -7.53 -0.64 28.95
CA ASP A 67 -6.41 -1.16 29.72
C ASP A 67 -5.70 -2.29 28.97
N SER A 68 -4.37 -2.37 29.13
CA SER A 68 -3.55 -3.48 28.61
C SER A 68 -3.76 -3.83 27.13
N GLY A 69 -4.01 -2.83 26.30
CA GLY A 69 -4.10 -2.95 24.85
C GLY A 69 -2.85 -3.55 24.19
N LYS A 70 -2.98 -3.90 22.92
CA LYS A 70 -1.90 -4.53 22.14
C LYS A 70 -1.66 -3.78 20.83
N VAL A 71 -0.45 -3.81 20.33
CA VAL A 71 -0.14 -3.34 18.97
C VAL A 71 0.69 -4.44 18.32
N ALA A 72 0.14 -5.07 17.30
CA ALA A 72 0.79 -6.10 16.52
C ALA A 72 1.21 -5.50 15.18
N LEU A 73 2.51 -5.54 14.91
CA LEU A 73 3.15 -5.05 13.70
C LEU A 73 3.76 -6.22 12.93
N VAL A 74 3.87 -6.04 11.62
CA VAL A 74 4.69 -6.89 10.77
C VAL A 74 5.65 -6.01 9.97
N ALA A 75 6.94 -6.33 10.03
CA ALA A 75 7.97 -5.68 9.24
C ALA A 75 8.41 -6.60 8.08
N SER A 76 8.50 -6.05 6.88
CA SER A 76 8.92 -6.77 5.66
C SER A 76 10.45 -6.73 5.43
N GLY A 77 11.16 -5.94 6.22
CA GLY A 77 12.61 -5.72 6.12
C GLY A 77 13.11 -4.94 7.33
N GLU A 78 14.39 -4.59 7.32
CA GLU A 78 15.01 -3.76 8.35
C GLU A 78 14.37 -2.37 8.34
N THR A 79 13.86 -1.96 9.50
CA THR A 79 13.32 -0.62 9.74
C THR A 79 13.90 -0.06 11.03
N TRP A 80 14.05 1.26 11.07
CA TRP A 80 14.73 1.97 12.14
C TRP A 80 13.86 3.07 12.71
N ASP A 81 14.19 3.47 13.94
CA ASP A 81 13.56 4.58 14.65
C ASP A 81 12.02 4.48 14.64
N VAL A 82 11.50 3.29 14.96
CA VAL A 82 10.07 3.05 14.98
C VAL A 82 9.46 3.70 16.23
N VAL A 83 8.52 4.59 15.99
CA VAL A 83 7.82 5.36 17.03
C VAL A 83 6.32 5.13 16.87
N VAL A 84 5.67 4.72 17.97
CA VAL A 84 4.22 4.54 18.02
C VAL A 84 3.60 5.60 18.90
N ARG A 85 2.71 6.39 18.32
CA ARG A 85 2.03 7.53 18.96
C ARG A 85 0.52 7.35 18.90
N ILE A 86 -0.21 8.10 19.72
CA ILE A 86 -1.67 8.12 19.71
C ILE A 86 -2.18 9.56 19.74
N ALA A 87 -3.24 9.80 18.98
CA ALA A 87 -4.04 11.01 19.05
C ALA A 87 -5.44 10.65 19.58
N TYR A 88 -5.81 11.18 20.75
CA TYR A 88 -7.12 10.99 21.37
C TYR A 88 -8.17 11.93 20.75
N MET A 89 -8.41 11.77 19.45
CA MET A 89 -9.36 12.58 18.71
C MET A 89 -9.97 11.80 17.54
N ASP A 90 -11.14 12.24 17.09
CA ASP A 90 -11.87 11.55 16.03
C ASP A 90 -11.13 11.59 14.68
N LYS A 91 -10.56 12.73 14.27
CA LYS A 91 -9.92 12.88 12.95
C LYS A 91 -8.64 13.71 13.05
N PRO A 92 -7.49 13.12 13.44
CA PRO A 92 -6.22 13.83 13.40
C PRO A 92 -5.82 14.14 11.96
N THR A 93 -5.28 15.33 11.74
CA THR A 93 -4.90 15.84 10.40
C THR A 93 -3.46 16.33 10.33
N THR A 94 -2.80 16.50 11.48
CA THR A 94 -1.44 17.06 11.58
C THR A 94 -0.55 16.21 12.48
N GLN A 95 0.77 16.26 12.27
CA GLN A 95 1.72 15.55 13.13
C GLN A 95 1.64 15.99 14.60
N SER A 96 1.30 17.27 14.84
CA SER A 96 1.16 17.83 16.17
C SER A 96 -0.01 17.27 16.97
N ASP A 97 -0.95 16.55 16.31
CA ASP A 97 -2.03 15.85 17.00
C ASP A 97 -1.51 14.62 17.76
N PHE A 98 -0.35 14.07 17.37
CA PHE A 98 0.25 12.86 17.91
C PHE A 98 1.34 13.18 18.95
N THR A 99 0.97 13.83 20.05
CA THR A 99 1.94 14.19 21.11
C THR A 99 2.25 13.03 22.05
N THR A 100 1.31 12.12 22.26
CA THR A 100 1.43 11.01 23.20
C THR A 100 2.11 9.82 22.54
N GLN A 101 3.27 9.43 23.05
CA GLN A 101 3.97 8.23 22.62
C GLN A 101 3.58 7.05 23.53
N ILE A 102 3.11 5.96 22.93
CA ILE A 102 2.57 4.81 23.68
C ILE A 102 3.54 3.63 23.77
N LEU A 103 4.61 3.63 22.99
CA LEU A 103 5.71 2.65 23.09
C LEU A 103 7.05 3.38 23.15
N HIS A 104 8.05 2.79 23.81
CA HIS A 104 9.42 3.28 23.68
C HIS A 104 9.86 3.24 22.21
N THR A 105 10.75 4.16 21.81
CA THR A 105 11.30 4.15 20.46
C THR A 105 12.09 2.86 20.25
N ILE A 106 11.71 2.11 19.22
CA ILE A 106 12.40 0.88 18.84
C ILE A 106 13.45 1.26 17.80
N SER A 107 14.72 1.20 18.18
CA SER A 107 15.82 1.65 17.31
C SER A 107 15.94 0.85 16.02
N GLU A 108 15.64 -0.45 16.09
CA GLU A 108 15.72 -1.36 14.96
C GLU A 108 14.66 -2.44 15.11
N LEU A 109 13.94 -2.70 14.03
CA LEU A 109 12.87 -3.69 13.95
C LEU A 109 13.19 -4.63 12.80
N ASP A 110 13.55 -5.86 13.18
CA ASP A 110 13.80 -6.95 12.23
C ASP A 110 12.52 -7.37 11.50
N ALA A 111 12.70 -7.95 10.31
CA ALA A 111 11.61 -8.53 9.55
C ALA A 111 10.89 -9.63 10.35
N GLY A 112 9.56 -9.58 10.36
CA GLY A 112 8.70 -10.54 11.06
C GLY A 112 7.59 -9.90 11.89
N HIS A 113 6.95 -10.70 12.74
CA HIS A 113 5.85 -10.27 13.62
C HIS A 113 6.39 -9.74 14.94
N GLN A 114 5.85 -8.61 15.38
CA GLN A 114 6.23 -7.95 16.61
C GLN A 114 4.97 -7.48 17.32
N CYS A 115 4.83 -7.81 18.60
CA CYS A 115 3.70 -7.43 19.40
C CYS A 115 4.13 -6.73 20.68
N TYR A 116 3.49 -5.60 20.92
CA TYR A 116 3.75 -4.75 22.06
C TYR A 116 2.48 -4.58 22.89
N THR A 117 2.65 -4.49 24.21
CA THR A 117 1.58 -4.08 25.11
C THR A 117 1.64 -2.57 25.28
N THR A 118 0.50 -1.91 25.13
CA THR A 118 0.37 -0.47 25.34
C THR A 118 0.15 -0.18 26.84
N PRO A 119 0.56 1.00 27.32
CA PRO A 119 0.14 1.47 28.63
C PRO A 119 -1.38 1.65 28.67
N ASP A 120 -1.92 1.70 29.88
CA ASP A 120 -3.33 1.99 30.11
C ASP A 120 -3.66 3.41 29.67
N SER A 121 -4.90 3.61 29.25
CA SER A 121 -5.39 4.90 28.77
C SER A 121 -5.40 5.95 29.90
N PRO A 122 -5.16 7.23 29.60
CA PRO A 122 -5.33 8.31 30.57
C PRO A 122 -6.71 8.30 31.21
N SER A 123 -6.83 8.73 32.46
CA SER A 123 -8.08 8.68 33.23
C SER A 123 -9.22 9.55 32.66
N ASP A 124 -8.91 10.46 31.74
CA ASP A 124 -9.87 11.30 31.00
C ASP A 124 -10.43 10.63 29.74
N VAL A 125 -9.93 9.44 29.37
CA VAL A 125 -10.41 8.64 28.24
C VAL A 125 -11.41 7.59 28.75
N GLU A 126 -12.61 7.62 28.21
CA GLU A 126 -13.69 6.67 28.54
C GLU A 126 -14.03 5.78 27.34
N ALA A 127 -14.73 4.66 27.58
CA ALA A 127 -15.26 3.83 26.52
C ALA A 127 -16.14 4.64 25.54
N GLY A 128 -16.04 4.32 24.25
CA GLY A 128 -16.62 5.08 23.15
C GLY A 128 -15.74 6.22 22.64
N THR A 129 -14.63 6.54 23.31
CA THR A 129 -13.69 7.57 22.82
C THR A 129 -12.99 7.08 21.56
N ASN A 130 -13.05 7.88 20.51
CA ASN A 130 -12.34 7.63 19.26
C ASN A 130 -10.89 8.11 19.34
N ALA A 131 -9.96 7.31 18.84
CA ALA A 131 -8.56 7.69 18.73
C ALA A 131 -7.93 7.11 17.45
N THR A 132 -6.72 7.57 17.14
CA THR A 132 -5.90 7.04 16.06
C THR A 132 -4.51 6.73 16.60
N ILE A 133 -4.02 5.52 16.35
CA ILE A 133 -2.64 5.12 16.61
C ILE A 133 -1.84 5.38 15.34
N GLN A 134 -0.71 6.07 15.47
CA GLN A 134 0.23 6.36 14.40
C GLN A 134 1.49 5.53 14.57
N LEU A 135 1.99 5.03 13.45
CA LEU A 135 3.31 4.46 13.28
C LEU A 135 4.15 5.42 12.43
N GLU A 136 5.26 5.89 12.98
CA GLU A 136 6.30 6.65 12.30
C GLU A 136 7.58 5.83 12.32
N TYR A 137 8.22 5.62 11.17
CA TYR A 137 9.40 4.77 11.09
C TYR A 137 10.25 5.12 9.88
N THR A 138 11.51 4.68 9.89
CA THR A 138 12.46 4.92 8.81
C THR A 138 12.81 3.61 8.10
N SER A 139 12.89 3.62 6.77
CA SER A 139 13.29 2.44 5.98
C SER A 139 13.98 2.86 4.67
N THR A 140 14.62 1.89 3.99
CA THR A 140 15.24 2.05 2.67
C THR A 140 14.38 1.49 1.53
N TYR A 141 13.08 1.29 1.78
CA TYR A 141 12.15 0.60 0.89
C TYR A 141 12.03 1.18 -0.52
N ASP A 142 11.97 2.50 -0.68
CA ASP A 142 11.76 3.16 -1.98
C ASP A 142 13.05 3.59 -2.70
N GLY A 143 14.23 3.44 -2.11
CA GLY A 143 15.49 3.84 -2.76
C GLY A 143 16.61 4.25 -1.81
N SER A 144 17.59 4.98 -2.37
CA SER A 144 19.00 5.09 -1.92
C SER A 144 19.24 5.85 -0.60
N GLY A 145 18.37 5.73 0.39
CA GLY A 145 18.53 6.38 1.68
C GLY A 145 17.44 6.00 2.68
N ASN A 146 17.65 6.47 3.91
CA ASN A 146 16.70 6.35 5.00
C ASN A 146 15.59 7.38 4.81
N GLU A 147 14.37 6.92 4.51
CA GLU A 147 13.18 7.75 4.37
C GLU A 147 12.19 7.47 5.48
N THR A 148 11.45 8.50 5.91
CA THR A 148 10.42 8.37 6.96
C THR A 148 9.07 8.05 6.34
N PHE A 149 8.40 7.07 6.93
CA PHE A 149 7.11 6.55 6.53
C PHE A 149 6.10 6.67 7.66
N TYR A 150 4.84 6.75 7.26
CA TYR A 150 3.72 6.97 8.17
C TYR A 150 2.58 6.00 7.86
N ALA A 151 2.05 5.37 8.90
CA ALA A 151 0.84 4.56 8.84
C ALA A 151 -0.03 4.84 10.06
N CYS A 152 -1.34 4.60 9.94
CA CYS A 152 -2.27 4.79 11.05
C CYS A 152 -3.26 3.63 11.12
N ALA A 153 -3.72 3.37 12.34
CA ALA A 153 -4.84 2.49 12.65
C ALA A 153 -5.84 3.26 13.51
N ASP A 154 -7.13 3.17 13.17
CA ASP A 154 -8.18 3.87 13.91
C ASP A 154 -8.82 2.94 14.93
N ILE A 155 -9.11 3.48 16.11
CA ILE A 155 -9.66 2.72 17.21
C ILE A 155 -10.84 3.45 17.85
N THR A 156 -11.65 2.66 18.56
CA THR A 156 -12.64 3.11 19.53
C THR A 156 -12.34 2.42 20.85
N PHE A 157 -12.21 3.18 21.92
CA PHE A 157 -11.98 2.58 23.23
C PHE A 157 -13.22 1.80 23.71
N VAL A 158 -12.99 0.65 24.33
CA VAL A 158 -14.03 -0.18 24.95
C VAL A 158 -13.60 -0.60 26.34
N GLU A 159 -14.58 -0.89 27.19
CA GLU A 159 -14.32 -1.51 28.50
C GLU A 159 -13.69 -2.89 28.33
N GLU A 160 -12.88 -3.32 29.30
CA GLU A 160 -12.24 -4.65 29.27
C GLU A 160 -13.29 -5.78 29.14
N SER A 161 -14.46 -5.62 29.75
CA SER A 161 -15.55 -6.62 29.67
C SER A 161 -16.18 -6.76 28.29
N ASP A 162 -16.09 -5.72 27.46
CA ASP A 162 -16.67 -5.68 26.11
C ASP A 162 -15.63 -6.05 25.04
N PHE A 163 -14.35 -6.13 25.42
CA PHE A 163 -13.28 -6.52 24.52
C PHE A 163 -13.28 -8.03 24.26
N THR A 164 -13.69 -8.42 23.05
CA THR A 164 -13.83 -9.83 22.64
C THR A 164 -12.83 -10.28 21.57
N ALA A 165 -11.99 -9.35 21.08
CA ALA A 165 -11.08 -9.66 19.98
C ALA A 165 -9.93 -10.56 20.43
N SER A 166 -9.71 -11.66 19.69
CA SER A 166 -8.53 -12.51 19.86
C SER A 166 -7.38 -11.96 19.02
N VAL A 167 -6.50 -11.19 19.66
CA VAL A 167 -5.33 -10.60 19.00
C VAL A 167 -4.22 -11.64 18.90
N SER A 168 -3.78 -11.97 17.68
CA SER A 168 -2.62 -12.84 17.44
C SER A 168 -1.31 -12.10 17.73
N CYS A 169 -1.06 -11.89 19.03
CA CYS A 169 0.06 -11.13 19.56
C CYS A 169 1.25 -12.06 19.85
N PHE A 170 2.21 -12.14 18.92
CA PHE A 170 3.44 -12.91 19.08
C PHE A 170 4.63 -12.21 18.43
N ASN A 171 5.82 -12.53 18.92
CA ASN A 171 7.08 -12.05 18.37
C ASN A 171 7.75 -13.19 17.59
N ALA A 172 8.07 -12.96 16.32
CA ALA A 172 8.80 -13.90 15.47
C ALA A 172 9.63 -13.12 14.45
N THR A 173 10.94 -13.35 14.42
CA THR A 173 11.87 -12.71 13.47
C THR A 173 12.32 -13.72 12.41
N VAL A 174 12.45 -13.27 11.18
CA VAL A 174 13.03 -14.06 10.09
C VAL A 174 14.51 -13.68 9.99
N THR A 175 15.35 -14.44 10.68
CA THR A 175 16.79 -14.45 10.39
C THR A 175 17.02 -15.38 9.20
N GLY A 176 17.94 -15.03 8.29
CA GLY A 176 18.29 -15.86 7.11
C GLY A 176 18.63 -17.31 7.48
N PRO A 177 18.75 -18.24 6.51
CA PRO A 177 18.66 -19.69 6.75
C PRO A 177 19.60 -20.16 7.87
N SER A 178 19.04 -20.33 9.05
CA SER A 178 19.69 -20.95 10.19
C SER A 178 19.69 -22.45 9.94
N THR A 179 20.86 -22.97 9.55
CA THR A 179 21.15 -24.43 9.55
C THR A 179 21.41 -24.91 10.98
N GLU A 180 20.58 -24.51 11.94
CA GLU A 180 20.63 -25.04 13.31
C GLU A 180 19.22 -25.37 13.80
N GLY A 181 19.13 -26.53 14.43
CA GLY A 181 17.92 -27.32 14.58
C GLY A 181 16.74 -26.56 15.17
N ILE A 182 15.57 -26.88 14.62
CA ILE A 182 14.25 -26.58 15.16
C ILE A 182 14.19 -27.10 16.61
N ALA A 183 14.47 -26.24 17.58
CA ALA A 183 14.09 -26.47 18.96
C ALA A 183 12.60 -26.17 19.08
N THR A 184 11.78 -27.20 18.82
CA THR A 184 10.36 -27.23 19.11
C THR A 184 10.14 -26.99 20.61
N SER A 185 9.83 -25.77 21.00
CA SER A 185 9.13 -25.49 22.25
C SER A 185 7.63 -25.65 22.02
N VAL A 186 7.16 -26.89 22.22
CA VAL A 186 5.75 -27.24 22.35
C VAL A 186 5.13 -26.48 23.53
N ALA A 187 4.18 -25.60 23.27
CA ALA A 187 3.17 -25.19 24.23
C ALA A 187 1.80 -25.64 23.71
N THR A 188 1.31 -26.70 24.34
CA THR A 188 0.00 -27.31 24.22
C THR A 188 -1.12 -26.29 24.43
N SER A 189 -2.10 -26.24 23.52
CA SER A 189 -3.50 -26.00 23.87
C SER A 189 -4.42 -26.60 22.81
N SER A 190 -5.15 -27.60 23.24
CA SER A 190 -6.19 -28.32 22.53
C SER A 190 -7.50 -27.53 22.59
N ALA A 191 -8.18 -27.33 21.45
CA ALA A 191 -9.64 -27.34 21.41
C ALA A 191 -10.15 -27.50 19.96
N THR A 192 -10.74 -28.66 19.75
CA THR A 192 -11.76 -29.07 18.78
C THR A 192 -12.60 -27.96 18.14
N SER A 193 -12.76 -28.03 16.81
CA SER A 193 -14.06 -27.82 16.14
C SER A 193 -14.11 -28.59 14.83
N THR A 194 -15.12 -29.45 14.76
CA THR A 194 -15.57 -30.25 13.62
C THR A 194 -16.51 -29.47 12.71
N GLU A 195 -16.69 -30.00 11.50
CA GLU A 195 -17.67 -29.67 10.45
C GLU A 195 -17.26 -28.61 9.41
N THR A 196 -17.55 -28.69 8.11
CA THR A 196 -18.00 -29.75 7.19
C THR A 196 -17.79 -29.18 5.78
N SER A 197 -17.24 -29.99 4.86
CA SER A 197 -17.07 -29.67 3.45
C SER A 197 -18.39 -29.72 2.67
N THR A 198 -18.60 -28.84 1.68
CA THR A 198 -19.12 -29.22 0.34
C THR A 198 -19.04 -28.09 -0.70
N ILE A 199 -18.12 -28.26 -1.66
CA ILE A 199 -18.27 -28.26 -3.14
C ILE A 199 -19.16 -27.18 -3.81
N SER A 200 -18.56 -26.42 -4.75
CA SER A 200 -18.91 -26.52 -6.19
C SER A 200 -17.89 -25.82 -7.09
N SER A 201 -17.22 -26.66 -7.88
CA SER A 201 -16.44 -26.30 -9.05
C SER A 201 -17.35 -26.25 -10.28
N THR A 202 -17.13 -25.33 -11.22
CA THR A 202 -17.43 -25.63 -12.62
C THR A 202 -16.46 -24.87 -13.51
N ALA A 203 -15.58 -25.65 -14.15
CA ALA A 203 -14.72 -25.25 -15.24
C ALA A 203 -15.49 -25.25 -16.56
N SER A 204 -15.04 -24.46 -17.53
CA SER A 204 -15.04 -24.84 -18.94
C SER A 204 -14.10 -23.94 -19.74
N SER A 205 -12.95 -24.53 -20.09
CA SER A 205 -12.18 -24.28 -21.32
C SER A 205 -13.01 -24.78 -22.52
N SER A 206 -12.86 -24.36 -23.78
CA SER A 206 -11.68 -24.48 -24.64
C SER A 206 -12.09 -24.18 -26.10
N THR A 207 -11.09 -23.81 -26.94
CA THR A 207 -10.93 -24.15 -28.39
C THR A 207 -11.94 -23.57 -29.42
N THR A 208 -11.64 -23.19 -30.67
CA THR A 208 -10.52 -23.43 -31.60
C THR A 208 -10.70 -22.60 -32.89
N SER A 209 -9.57 -22.28 -33.54
CA SER A 209 -9.29 -22.33 -34.98
C SER A 209 -9.82 -21.30 -35.99
N GLU A 210 -8.82 -20.64 -36.58
CA GLU A 210 -8.59 -20.17 -37.96
C GLU A 210 -9.53 -20.65 -39.09
N SER A 211 -9.85 -19.76 -40.05
CA SER A 211 -9.35 -19.84 -41.45
C SER A 211 -10.04 -18.86 -42.44
N SER A 212 -9.18 -18.12 -43.17
CA SER A 212 -9.15 -17.76 -44.61
C SER A 212 -10.34 -17.18 -45.43
N SER A 213 -9.95 -16.19 -46.28
CA SER A 213 -10.35 -15.90 -47.69
C SER A 213 -11.76 -15.30 -47.94
N SER A 214 -12.07 -14.50 -48.96
CA SER A 214 -11.38 -13.73 -50.04
C SER A 214 -12.48 -13.02 -50.85
N SER A 215 -12.20 -11.83 -51.43
CA SER A 215 -12.81 -11.22 -52.65
C SER A 215 -14.35 -11.00 -52.67
N SER A 216 -14.97 -10.02 -53.33
CA SER A 216 -14.63 -8.89 -54.20
C SER A 216 -15.96 -8.25 -54.62
N SER A 217 -16.03 -6.92 -54.83
CA SER A 217 -16.85 -6.19 -55.84
C SER A 217 -17.17 -4.78 -55.29
N GLY A 218 -16.48 -3.72 -55.72
CA GLY A 218 -16.91 -2.84 -56.84
C GLY A 218 -17.90 -1.78 -56.33
N LEU A 219 -17.59 -0.48 -56.31
CA LEU A 219 -17.54 0.42 -57.47
C LEU A 219 -16.77 1.71 -57.13
N SER A 220 -15.99 2.20 -58.09
CA SER A 220 -15.23 3.46 -58.05
C SER A 220 -16.05 4.62 -58.62
N LYS A 221 -15.82 5.85 -58.14
CA LYS A 221 -15.83 7.13 -58.89
C LYS A 221 -15.54 8.32 -57.97
N SER A 222 -14.25 8.65 -57.88
CA SER A 222 -13.72 10.01 -58.13
C SER A 222 -14.53 11.23 -57.65
N ALA A 223 -14.24 11.75 -56.45
CA ALA A 223 -14.34 13.19 -56.08
C ALA A 223 -13.84 13.55 -54.65
N VAL A 224 -12.89 12.81 -54.05
CA VAL A 224 -12.34 13.16 -52.71
C VAL A 224 -10.82 13.03 -52.70
N ALA A 225 -10.16 13.73 -53.63
CA ALA A 225 -8.70 13.88 -53.65
C ALA A 225 -8.38 15.35 -53.35
N GLY A 226 -8.05 15.66 -52.10
CA GLY A 226 -7.58 17.00 -51.72
C GLY A 226 -7.34 17.23 -50.23
N VAL A 227 -8.16 16.67 -49.32
CA VAL A 227 -8.06 16.99 -47.87
C VAL A 227 -7.56 15.83 -46.99
N ALA A 228 -7.55 14.58 -47.50
CA ALA A 228 -7.25 13.42 -46.66
C ALA A 228 -5.75 13.18 -46.36
N VAL A 229 -4.82 13.80 -47.10
CA VAL A 229 -3.37 13.54 -46.93
C VAL A 229 -2.66 14.62 -46.09
N GLY A 230 -3.27 15.80 -45.90
CA GLY A 230 -2.67 16.89 -45.11
C GLY A 230 -2.81 16.74 -43.59
N CYS A 231 -3.90 16.12 -43.13
CA CYS A 231 -4.19 16.00 -41.69
C CYS A 231 -3.31 14.97 -40.97
N ILE A 232 -2.82 13.95 -41.67
CA ILE A 232 -2.05 12.86 -41.06
C ILE A 232 -0.63 13.35 -40.69
N ALA A 233 0.04 14.07 -41.59
CA ALA A 233 1.38 14.60 -41.32
C ALA A 233 1.37 15.76 -40.29
N GLY A 234 0.40 16.67 -40.38
CA GLY A 234 0.27 17.78 -39.43
C GLY A 234 -0.20 17.33 -38.04
N GLY A 235 -1.14 16.38 -37.98
CA GLY A 235 -1.64 15.82 -36.73
C GLY A 235 -0.56 15.03 -35.98
N LEU A 236 0.20 14.19 -36.67
CA LEU A 236 1.30 13.42 -36.05
C LEU A 236 2.43 14.34 -35.55
N ALA A 237 2.72 15.44 -36.23
CA ALA A 237 3.72 16.41 -35.77
C ALA A 237 3.28 17.13 -34.49
N LEU A 238 2.01 17.53 -34.39
CA LEU A 238 1.48 18.20 -33.19
C LEU A 238 1.32 17.24 -32.01
N VAL A 239 0.85 16.02 -32.25
CA VAL A 239 0.79 14.97 -31.21
C VAL A 239 2.20 14.57 -30.76
N GLY A 240 3.14 14.42 -31.70
CA GLY A 240 4.54 14.15 -31.40
C GLY A 240 5.20 15.26 -30.57
N LEU A 241 4.93 16.53 -30.90
CA LEU A 241 5.43 17.67 -30.13
C LEU A 241 4.80 17.73 -28.73
N ALA A 242 3.50 17.46 -28.60
CA ALA A 242 2.82 17.41 -27.31
C ALA A 242 3.37 16.28 -26.43
N VAL A 243 3.53 15.07 -26.99
CA VAL A 243 4.15 13.92 -26.28
C VAL A 243 5.60 14.23 -25.91
N PHE A 244 6.39 14.84 -26.80
CA PHE A 244 7.78 15.20 -26.51
C PHE A 244 7.90 16.25 -25.40
N LEU A 245 7.01 17.25 -25.37
CA LEU A 245 6.99 18.27 -24.30
C LEU A 245 6.50 17.69 -22.97
N LEU A 246 5.53 16.77 -22.99
CA LEU A 246 5.12 16.02 -21.81
C LEU A 246 6.25 15.11 -21.32
N MET A 247 6.87 14.33 -22.20
CA MET A 247 8.01 13.48 -21.85
C MET A 247 9.19 14.29 -21.32
N LYS A 248 9.51 15.46 -21.88
CA LYS A 248 10.54 16.35 -21.33
C LYS A 248 10.19 16.88 -19.92
N LYS A 249 8.90 17.04 -19.61
CA LYS A 249 8.42 17.41 -18.26
C LYS A 249 8.40 16.20 -17.31
N TYR A 250 8.21 14.99 -17.82
CA TYR A 250 8.23 13.73 -17.06
C TYR A 250 9.63 13.08 -16.95
N SER A 251 10.60 13.45 -17.78
CA SER A 251 12.01 13.02 -17.67
C SER A 251 12.76 13.64 -16.49
N TYR A 252 12.06 14.43 -15.66
CA TYR A 252 12.50 14.82 -14.32
C TYR A 252 11.81 13.99 -13.21
N LYS A 253 11.44 12.74 -13.50
CA LYS A 253 11.11 11.74 -12.49
C LYS A 253 12.03 10.52 -12.66
N PRO A 254 12.80 10.12 -11.65
CA PRO A 254 13.63 8.94 -11.72
C PRO A 254 12.74 7.71 -11.95
N ARG A 255 13.28 6.78 -12.74
CA ARG A 255 12.61 5.53 -13.10
C ARG A 255 12.31 4.71 -11.83
N PHE A 256 11.03 4.38 -11.65
CA PHE A 256 10.61 3.24 -10.83
C PHE A 256 11.34 1.99 -11.36
N ARG A 257 12.40 1.61 -10.65
CA ARG A 257 13.16 0.37 -10.84
C ARG A 257 13.33 -0.34 -9.50
N GLY A 258 12.35 -0.19 -8.61
CA GLY A 258 12.43 -0.67 -7.22
C GLY A 258 12.36 -2.19 -7.09
N ARG A 259 11.65 -2.90 -7.98
CA ARG A 259 11.48 -4.36 -7.83
C ARG A 259 12.72 -5.18 -8.19
N GLU A 260 13.54 -4.73 -9.16
CA GLU A 260 14.81 -5.41 -9.47
C GLU A 260 15.90 -5.08 -8.44
N HIS A 261 15.86 -3.87 -7.86
CA HIS A 261 16.91 -3.43 -6.95
C HIS A 261 16.83 -4.15 -5.59
N VAL A 262 15.62 -4.40 -5.05
CA VAL A 262 15.44 -5.11 -3.77
C VAL A 262 15.91 -6.57 -3.87
N GLU A 263 15.66 -7.25 -4.99
CA GLU A 263 16.18 -8.60 -5.21
C GLU A 263 17.70 -8.60 -5.38
N SER A 264 18.25 -7.62 -6.10
CA SER A 264 19.71 -7.49 -6.28
C SER A 264 20.45 -7.12 -5.00
N VAL A 265 19.86 -6.29 -4.12
CA VAL A 265 20.43 -5.91 -2.82
C VAL A 265 20.36 -7.07 -1.83
N ARG A 266 19.28 -7.88 -1.86
CA ARG A 266 19.23 -9.14 -1.10
C ARG A 266 20.32 -10.10 -1.53
N LEU A 267 20.55 -10.24 -2.83
CA LEU A 267 21.61 -11.12 -3.35
C LEU A 267 23.01 -10.62 -2.95
N SER A 268 23.30 -9.32 -3.09
CA SER A 268 24.60 -8.77 -2.70
C SER A 268 24.88 -8.85 -1.20
N SER A 269 23.86 -8.62 -0.35
CA SER A 269 23.99 -8.73 1.10
C SER A 269 24.24 -10.19 1.54
N ILE A 270 23.65 -11.17 0.85
CA ILE A 270 23.92 -12.59 1.08
C ILE A 270 25.35 -12.95 0.67
N ASP A 271 25.82 -12.47 -0.48
CA ASP A 271 27.17 -12.75 -0.98
C ASP A 271 28.27 -12.17 -0.06
N ASP A 272 28.08 -10.95 0.47
CA ASP A 272 29.01 -10.34 1.44
C ASP A 272 29.06 -11.13 2.76
N LYS A 273 27.91 -11.60 3.26
CA LYS A 273 27.86 -12.44 4.48
C LYS A 273 28.52 -13.80 4.27
N ILE A 274 28.39 -14.39 3.08
CA ILE A 274 29.08 -15.64 2.70
C ILE A 274 30.59 -15.42 2.58
N ALA A 275 31.02 -14.30 1.99
CA ALA A 275 32.44 -13.98 1.82
C ALA A 275 33.15 -13.77 3.18
N LEU A 276 32.48 -13.13 4.14
CA LEU A 276 33.02 -12.93 5.49
C LEU A 276 33.14 -14.24 6.27
N GLN A 277 32.16 -15.12 6.18
CA GLN A 277 32.22 -16.45 6.82
C GLN A 277 33.36 -17.31 6.28
N LYS A 278 33.68 -17.20 4.98
CA LYS A 278 34.76 -17.95 4.35
C LYS A 278 36.16 -17.42 4.68
N SER A 279 36.27 -16.20 5.21
CA SER A 279 37.55 -15.61 5.65
C SER A 279 37.89 -15.90 7.12
N SER A 280 36.96 -16.49 7.89
CA SER A 280 37.14 -16.84 9.31
C SER A 280 37.37 -18.33 9.57
N VAL A 281 37.67 -19.11 8.52
CA VAL A 281 38.15 -20.51 8.58
C VAL A 281 39.50 -20.58 7.88
#